data_AF-A0A9X6LJC0-F1
#
_entry.id   AF-A0A9X6LJC0-F1
#
_cell.length_a   1.000
_cell.length_b   1.000
_cell.length_c   1.000
_cell.angle_alpha   90.00
_cell.angle_beta   90.00
_cell.angle_gamma   90.00
#
_symmetry.space_group_name_H-M   'P 1'
#
loop_
_entity.id
_entity.type
_entity.pdbx_description
1 polymer ?
#
loop_
_entity_poly.entity_id
_entity_poly.type
_entity_poly.pdbx_seq_one_letter_code
_entity_poly.pdbx_strand_id
1 'polypeptide(L)'
;MEISYLKSKKGILTTGIVLLCIIGFIVSGLVTRHSKEEVREKLLQAFEKKDADTFLSLLPKDAQSAPFAKEGVQSFLKKSDEYKQMYPVMVDVMDVENTAVSAKALEARSKAILPYTIAKEGKTWIFFDNYVIKPAKVKVNLKDIDKDVVLSLNGKKISPSVFDKPFLPGVYELTGIKKYKWTTVTDKTTIRVGGDDPVENVSLSLKGDELDLSKEFIGSEIVFKGKPTGIKVGDDESKKFGPINKKDEEKIQLKTDFPWVKDGISKLNDQKNNSLFGKQQKYMFKVDEEKVNQFFHTFLKEYGDASTKQSIEPFKTVTEKYKNQKAESYASAARNTWSEPWKGTLVKSYLNKEVLKILSNDKGYPILEMEGKAKYHLPVQKYSPEKDAVYNVKLNALYDTDQKAWKINEVSVDTFATEEINKNEEGKYIITNAQ
;
A
#
# COMPACT_ATOMS: atom_id res chain seq x y z
N MET A 1 -13.37 -109.85 -15.27
CA MET A 1 -14.15 -108.60 -15.23
C MET A 1 -13.15 -107.49 -14.91
N GLU A 2 -12.52 -106.92 -15.93
CA GLU A 2 -11.53 -105.85 -15.79
C GLU A 2 -12.10 -104.57 -16.43
N ILE A 3 -12.13 -103.49 -15.67
CA ILE A 3 -12.61 -102.18 -16.10
C ILE A 3 -11.41 -101.41 -16.66
N SER A 4 -11.41 -101.16 -17.98
CA SER A 4 -10.42 -100.36 -18.69
C SER A 4 -10.81 -98.88 -18.72
N TYR A 5 -9.99 -98.04 -18.09
CA TYR A 5 -10.10 -96.58 -18.06
C TYR A 5 -9.48 -95.98 -19.34
N LEU A 6 -10.29 -95.66 -20.35
CA LEU A 6 -9.84 -95.00 -21.57
C LEU A 6 -9.61 -93.49 -21.35
N LYS A 7 -8.33 -93.10 -21.23
CA LYS A 7 -7.83 -91.71 -21.31
C LYS A 7 -8.13 -91.11 -22.69
N SER A 8 -8.97 -90.08 -22.77
CA SER A 8 -9.13 -89.29 -24.00
C SER A 8 -8.05 -88.19 -24.06
N LYS A 9 -7.19 -88.23 -25.08
CA LYS A 9 -6.10 -87.25 -25.32
C LYS A 9 -6.60 -85.81 -25.59
N LYS A 10 -7.89 -85.63 -25.90
CA LYS A 10 -8.49 -84.30 -26.14
C LYS A 10 -8.82 -83.56 -24.84
N GLY A 11 -9.14 -84.26 -23.75
CA GLY A 11 -9.40 -83.61 -22.44
C GLY A 11 -8.15 -82.98 -21.83
N ILE A 12 -7.00 -83.68 -21.92
CA ILE A 12 -5.72 -83.26 -21.32
C ILE A 12 -5.19 -81.95 -21.94
N LEU A 13 -5.39 -81.74 -23.25
CA LEU A 13 -4.93 -80.53 -23.95
C LEU A 13 -5.75 -79.29 -23.54
N THR A 14 -7.07 -79.41 -23.45
CA THR A 14 -7.96 -78.33 -22.98
C THR A 14 -7.73 -77.99 -21.51
N THR A 15 -7.54 -78.98 -20.64
CA THR A 15 -7.24 -78.71 -19.22
C THR A 15 -5.88 -78.04 -19.05
N GLY A 16 -4.89 -78.41 -19.88
CA GLY A 16 -3.57 -77.77 -19.88
C GLY A 16 -3.59 -76.31 -20.33
N ILE A 17 -4.36 -75.97 -21.38
CA ILE A 17 -4.50 -74.58 -21.86
C ILE A 17 -5.25 -73.73 -20.83
N VAL A 18 -6.32 -74.25 -20.21
CA VAL A 18 -7.03 -73.54 -19.14
C VAL A 18 -6.12 -73.29 -17.94
N LEU A 19 -5.29 -74.28 -17.56
CA LEU A 19 -4.33 -74.12 -16.47
C LEU A 19 -3.24 -73.09 -16.81
N LEU A 20 -2.74 -73.08 -18.05
CA LEU A 20 -1.76 -72.08 -18.52
C LEU A 20 -2.34 -70.68 -18.59
N CYS A 21 -3.60 -70.54 -19.03
CA CYS A 21 -4.33 -69.28 -18.96
C CYS A 21 -4.54 -68.84 -17.51
N ILE A 22 -4.92 -69.74 -16.60
CA ILE A 22 -5.05 -69.43 -15.16
C ILE A 22 -3.70 -69.03 -14.56
N ILE A 23 -2.60 -69.70 -14.89
CA ILE A 23 -1.25 -69.35 -14.41
C ILE A 23 -0.82 -68.00 -14.99
N GLY A 24 -0.98 -67.77 -16.29
CA GLY A 24 -0.71 -66.46 -16.91
C GLY A 24 -1.57 -65.34 -16.32
N PHE A 25 -2.81 -65.65 -15.94
CA PHE A 25 -3.75 -64.76 -15.29
C PHE A 25 -3.37 -64.47 -13.83
N ILE A 26 -2.88 -65.48 -13.09
CA ILE A 26 -2.36 -65.32 -11.72
C ILE A 26 -1.05 -64.52 -11.73
N VAL A 27 -0.14 -64.79 -12.67
CA VAL A 27 1.15 -64.10 -12.78
C VAL A 27 0.96 -62.63 -13.18
N SER A 28 0.08 -62.34 -14.14
CA SER A 28 -0.26 -60.94 -14.49
C SER A 28 -1.00 -60.21 -13.37
N GLY A 29 -1.85 -60.90 -12.62
CA GLY A 29 -2.49 -60.37 -11.41
C GLY A 29 -1.52 -60.11 -10.24
N LEU A 30 -0.44 -60.89 -10.13
CA LEU A 30 0.62 -60.69 -9.13
C LEU A 30 1.53 -59.50 -9.47
N VAL A 31 1.81 -59.25 -10.76
CA VAL A 31 2.66 -58.13 -11.22
C VAL A 31 1.96 -56.77 -11.10
N THR A 32 0.63 -56.75 -11.05
CA THR A 32 -0.18 -55.53 -10.91
C THR A 32 -0.68 -55.29 -9.48
N ARG A 33 -0.20 -56.07 -8.51
CA ARG A 33 -0.59 -56.01 -7.09
C ARG A 33 0.29 -55.02 -6.33
N HIS A 34 -0.30 -54.30 -5.38
CA HIS A 34 0.43 -53.70 -4.27
C HIS A 34 0.00 -54.38 -2.97
N SER A 35 0.86 -55.24 -2.42
CA SER A 35 0.64 -55.79 -1.07
C SER A 35 0.85 -54.71 -0.02
N LYS A 36 0.30 -54.90 1.17
CA LYS A 36 0.46 -53.95 2.28
C LYS A 36 1.93 -53.76 2.65
N GLU A 37 2.68 -54.85 2.72
CA GLU A 37 4.12 -54.87 3.00
C GLU A 37 4.92 -54.13 1.91
N GLU A 38 4.58 -54.34 0.63
CA GLU A 38 5.23 -53.67 -0.49
C GLU A 38 4.96 -52.16 -0.47
N VAL A 39 3.74 -51.73 -0.15
CA VAL A 39 3.41 -50.30 0.02
C VAL A 39 4.23 -49.71 1.17
N ARG A 40 4.34 -50.41 2.31
CA ARG A 40 5.15 -49.95 3.45
C ARG A 40 6.63 -49.81 3.09
N GLU A 41 7.19 -50.79 2.39
CA GLU A 41 8.59 -50.76 1.98
C GLU A 41 8.87 -49.62 1.00
N LYS A 42 8.03 -49.48 -0.04
CA LYS A 42 8.16 -48.38 -1.01
C LYS A 42 7.95 -47.01 -0.37
N LEU A 43 7.03 -46.90 0.59
CA LEU A 43 6.82 -45.68 1.35
C LEU A 43 8.04 -45.31 2.21
N LEU A 44 8.64 -46.29 2.89
CA LEU A 44 9.88 -46.09 3.65
C LEU A 44 11.01 -45.62 2.72
N GLN A 45 11.18 -46.29 1.57
CA GLN A 45 12.18 -45.88 0.57
C GLN A 45 11.92 -44.45 0.06
N ALA A 46 10.66 -44.06 -0.11
CA ALA A 46 10.31 -42.71 -0.53
C ALA A 46 10.69 -41.65 0.52
N PHE A 47 10.51 -41.94 1.81
CA PHE A 47 11.00 -41.07 2.90
C PHE A 47 12.53 -41.00 2.92
N GLU A 48 13.21 -42.13 2.86
CA GLU A 48 14.68 -42.22 2.92
C GLU A 48 15.35 -41.50 1.74
N LYS A 49 14.84 -41.70 0.52
CA LYS A 49 15.40 -41.13 -0.71
C LYS A 49 14.80 -39.77 -1.08
N LYS A 50 13.79 -39.30 -0.34
CA LYS A 50 12.97 -38.12 -0.69
C LYS A 50 12.35 -38.23 -2.08
N ASP A 51 11.96 -39.44 -2.45
CA ASP A 51 11.47 -39.76 -3.79
C ASP A 51 9.97 -39.51 -3.89
N ALA A 52 9.62 -38.30 -4.35
CA ALA A 52 8.24 -37.89 -4.55
C ALA A 52 7.52 -38.71 -5.63
N ASP A 53 8.22 -39.19 -6.65
CA ASP A 53 7.62 -39.97 -7.73
C ASP A 53 7.24 -41.37 -7.23
N THR A 54 8.11 -42.00 -6.43
CA THR A 54 7.78 -43.26 -5.74
C THR A 54 6.59 -43.07 -4.79
N PHE A 55 6.58 -42.03 -3.95
CA PHE A 55 5.45 -41.78 -3.04
C PHE A 55 4.14 -41.53 -3.80
N LEU A 56 4.17 -40.70 -4.85
CA LEU A 56 2.99 -40.43 -5.69
C LEU A 56 2.43 -41.70 -6.32
N SER A 57 3.28 -42.62 -6.77
CA SER A 57 2.84 -43.88 -7.39
C SER A 57 2.01 -44.77 -6.45
N LEU A 58 2.17 -44.57 -5.13
CA LEU A 58 1.42 -45.30 -4.10
C LEU A 58 0.06 -44.67 -3.77
N LEU A 59 -0.23 -43.46 -4.28
CA LEU A 59 -1.54 -42.82 -4.09
C LEU A 59 -2.60 -43.39 -5.05
N PRO A 60 -3.89 -43.31 -4.70
CA PRO A 60 -5.00 -43.51 -5.63
C PRO A 60 -4.87 -42.67 -6.92
N LYS A 61 -5.40 -43.15 -8.05
CA LYS A 61 -5.32 -42.46 -9.36
C LYS A 61 -5.90 -41.04 -9.35
N ASP A 62 -6.99 -40.82 -8.62
CA ASP A 62 -7.60 -39.51 -8.47
C ASP A 62 -6.66 -38.55 -7.72
N ALA A 63 -6.02 -39.01 -6.65
CA ALA A 63 -5.03 -38.26 -5.89
C ALA A 63 -3.73 -37.97 -6.67
N GLN A 64 -3.26 -38.92 -7.49
CA GLN A 64 -2.11 -38.71 -8.40
C GLN A 64 -2.37 -37.58 -9.40
N SER A 65 -3.63 -37.44 -9.85
CA SER A 65 -4.04 -36.41 -10.81
C SER A 65 -4.36 -35.05 -10.19
N ALA A 66 -4.24 -34.92 -8.86
CA ALA A 66 -4.52 -33.67 -8.18
C ALA A 66 -3.58 -32.54 -8.66
N PRO A 67 -4.07 -31.30 -8.81
CA PRO A 67 -3.21 -30.17 -9.10
C PRO A 67 -2.10 -30.07 -8.06
N PHE A 68 -0.86 -29.87 -8.50
CA PHE A 68 0.31 -29.74 -7.62
C PHE A 68 0.60 -30.98 -6.75
N ALA A 69 0.14 -32.18 -7.14
CA ALA A 69 0.34 -33.40 -6.37
C ALA A 69 1.82 -33.66 -6.05
N LYS A 70 2.69 -33.53 -7.05
CA LYS A 70 4.14 -33.72 -6.90
C LYS A 70 4.75 -32.72 -5.92
N GLU A 71 4.38 -31.45 -6.05
CA GLU A 71 4.83 -30.39 -5.15
C GLU A 71 4.34 -30.62 -3.71
N GLY A 72 3.10 -31.08 -3.54
CA GLY A 72 2.52 -31.43 -2.24
C GLY A 72 3.30 -32.54 -1.55
N VAL A 73 3.49 -33.66 -2.25
CA VAL A 73 4.27 -34.81 -1.76
C VAL A 73 5.71 -34.43 -1.47
N GLN A 74 6.37 -33.71 -2.39
CA GLN A 74 7.75 -33.26 -2.20
C GLN A 74 7.88 -32.34 -0.98
N SER A 75 6.91 -31.45 -0.78
CA SER A 75 6.83 -30.56 0.38
C SER A 75 6.65 -31.33 1.69
N PHE A 76 5.77 -32.35 1.69
CA PHE A 76 5.57 -33.25 2.81
C PHE A 76 6.85 -34.03 3.16
N LEU A 77 7.48 -34.67 2.17
CA LEU A 77 8.74 -35.41 2.34
C LEU A 77 9.88 -34.51 2.83
N LYS A 78 9.93 -33.26 2.35
CA LYS A 78 10.93 -32.28 2.81
C LYS A 78 10.71 -31.91 4.28
N LYS A 79 9.46 -31.72 4.72
CA LYS A 79 9.14 -31.39 6.11
C LYS A 79 9.41 -32.57 7.06
N SER A 80 9.16 -33.81 6.59
CA SER A 80 9.49 -35.00 7.37
C SER A 80 10.99 -35.20 7.60
N ASP A 81 11.86 -34.54 6.82
CA ASP A 81 13.31 -34.63 6.94
C ASP A 81 13.86 -34.18 8.30
N GLU A 82 13.10 -33.34 9.01
CA GLU A 82 13.39 -32.95 10.39
C GLU A 82 13.31 -34.16 11.35
N TYR A 83 12.67 -35.24 10.93
CA TYR A 83 12.38 -36.45 11.70
C TYR A 83 12.93 -37.72 11.05
N LYS A 84 14.05 -37.66 10.32
CA LYS A 84 14.69 -38.83 9.64
C LYS A 84 14.74 -40.10 10.48
N GLN A 85 15.13 -39.97 11.76
CA GLN A 85 15.26 -41.11 12.67
C GLN A 85 13.92 -41.80 12.99
N MET A 86 12.81 -41.15 12.67
CA MET A 86 11.45 -41.62 12.94
C MET A 86 10.74 -42.14 11.69
N TYR A 87 11.38 -42.22 10.51
CA TYR A 87 10.71 -42.71 9.31
C TYR A 87 10.01 -44.08 9.47
N PRO A 88 10.63 -45.10 10.10
CA PRO A 88 9.92 -46.36 10.35
C PRO A 88 8.68 -46.17 11.23
N VAL A 89 8.77 -45.32 12.25
CA VAL A 89 7.66 -44.97 13.15
C VAL A 89 6.57 -44.21 12.39
N MET A 90 6.92 -43.33 11.44
CA MET A 90 5.96 -42.61 10.60
C MET A 90 5.18 -43.57 9.70
N VAL A 91 5.88 -44.51 9.04
CA VAL A 91 5.23 -45.56 8.23
C VAL A 91 4.29 -46.40 9.09
N ASP A 92 4.72 -46.77 10.30
CA ASP A 92 3.88 -47.46 11.27
C ASP A 92 2.65 -46.63 11.64
N VAL A 93 2.81 -45.34 11.93
CA VAL A 93 1.70 -44.44 12.26
C VAL A 93 0.68 -44.39 11.11
N MET A 94 1.14 -44.31 9.86
CA MET A 94 0.29 -44.29 8.66
C MET A 94 -0.45 -45.62 8.43
N ASP A 95 0.10 -46.74 8.86
CA ASP A 95 -0.53 -48.06 8.78
C ASP A 95 -1.51 -48.32 9.92
N VAL A 96 -2.64 -47.60 9.91
CA VAL A 96 -3.63 -47.60 11.01
C VAL A 96 -4.20 -48.99 11.35
N GLU A 97 -4.25 -49.92 10.38
CA GLU A 97 -4.76 -51.27 10.58
C GLU A 97 -3.73 -52.23 11.21
N ASN A 98 -2.45 -51.87 11.25
CA ASN A 98 -1.43 -52.69 11.90
C ASN A 98 -1.37 -52.39 13.40
N THR A 99 -1.77 -53.36 14.21
CA THR A 99 -1.76 -53.28 15.68
C THR A 99 -0.43 -53.73 16.29
N ALA A 100 0.44 -54.42 15.53
CA ALA A 100 1.75 -54.89 15.95
C ALA A 100 2.83 -53.82 15.70
N VAL A 101 2.61 -52.61 16.20
CA VAL A 101 3.52 -51.47 16.05
C VAL A 101 4.03 -50.97 17.42
N SER A 102 5.04 -50.11 17.41
CA SER A 102 5.58 -49.53 18.64
C SER A 102 4.55 -48.72 19.45
N ALA A 103 4.70 -48.67 20.78
CA ALA A 103 3.84 -47.86 21.66
C ALA A 103 3.81 -46.38 21.24
N LYS A 104 4.94 -45.84 20.75
CA LYS A 104 5.03 -44.48 20.21
C LYS A 104 4.13 -44.26 18.98
N ALA A 105 4.04 -45.27 18.10
CA ALA A 105 3.17 -45.19 16.93
C ALA A 105 1.69 -45.22 17.34
N LEU A 106 1.31 -46.08 18.30
CA LEU A 106 -0.06 -46.12 18.85
C LEU A 106 -0.46 -44.79 19.51
N GLU A 107 0.44 -44.21 20.31
CA GLU A 107 0.22 -42.93 20.97
C GLU A 107 0.04 -41.80 19.94
N ALA A 108 0.91 -41.73 18.92
CA ALA A 108 0.83 -40.72 17.87
C ALA A 108 -0.48 -40.82 17.06
N ARG A 109 -0.96 -42.04 16.76
CA ARG A 109 -2.26 -42.25 16.10
C ARG A 109 -3.43 -41.71 16.93
N SER A 110 -3.37 -41.82 18.25
CA SER A 110 -4.46 -41.38 19.14
C SER A 110 -4.58 -39.86 19.29
N LYS A 111 -3.52 -39.12 18.92
CA LYS A 111 -3.42 -37.68 19.16
C LYS A 111 -3.41 -36.83 17.88
N ALA A 112 -3.31 -37.43 16.70
CA ALA A 112 -3.05 -36.71 15.46
C ALA A 112 -4.07 -37.02 14.36
N ILE A 113 -4.45 -35.98 13.60
CA ILE A 113 -5.03 -36.16 12.27
C ILE A 113 -3.89 -36.56 11.33
N LEU A 114 -3.97 -37.77 10.79
CA LEU A 114 -2.90 -38.30 9.93
C LEU A 114 -3.04 -37.72 8.51
N PRO A 115 -2.00 -37.05 7.98
CA PRO A 115 -2.05 -36.48 6.64
C PRO A 115 -2.18 -37.58 5.58
N TYR A 116 -1.66 -38.76 5.83
CA TYR A 116 -1.72 -39.90 4.91
C TYR A 116 -1.92 -41.19 5.71
N THR A 117 -2.66 -42.14 5.15
CA THR A 117 -2.92 -43.46 5.75
C THR A 117 -2.78 -44.57 4.73
N ILE A 118 -2.25 -45.73 5.13
CA ILE A 118 -2.28 -46.93 4.29
C ILE A 118 -3.65 -47.55 4.44
N ALA A 119 -4.34 -47.75 3.31
CA ALA A 119 -5.69 -48.29 3.32
C ALA A 119 -5.90 -49.22 2.13
N LYS A 120 -6.79 -50.19 2.33
CA LYS A 120 -7.28 -51.06 1.28
C LYS A 120 -8.10 -50.27 0.26
N GLU A 121 -7.76 -50.39 -1.01
CA GLU A 121 -8.47 -49.84 -2.17
C GLU A 121 -9.13 -50.98 -2.94
N GLY A 122 -10.15 -51.57 -2.31
CA GLY A 122 -10.90 -52.67 -2.88
C GLY A 122 -10.05 -53.92 -3.09
N LYS A 123 -10.34 -54.62 -4.19
CA LYS A 123 -9.60 -55.81 -4.58
C LYS A 123 -9.18 -55.68 -6.05
N THR A 124 -7.92 -55.99 -6.36
CA THR A 124 -7.45 -56.09 -7.75
C THR A 124 -8.14 -57.27 -8.47
N TRP A 125 -8.60 -58.28 -7.70
CA TRP A 125 -9.37 -59.43 -8.19
C TRP A 125 -10.18 -60.12 -7.06
N ILE A 126 -10.97 -61.17 -7.31
CA ILE A 126 -11.88 -61.79 -6.29
C ILE A 126 -11.18 -62.11 -4.95
N PHE A 127 -9.88 -62.43 -4.96
CA PHE A 127 -9.11 -62.88 -3.78
C PHE A 127 -7.97 -61.98 -3.33
N PHE A 128 -7.63 -60.91 -4.07
CA PHE A 128 -6.42 -60.13 -3.80
C PHE A 128 -6.74 -58.68 -3.47
N ASP A 129 -6.34 -58.28 -2.27
CA ASP A 129 -6.47 -56.92 -1.79
C ASP A 129 -5.43 -56.01 -2.43
N ASN A 130 -5.85 -54.79 -2.79
CA ASN A 130 -4.97 -53.73 -3.25
C ASN A 130 -4.80 -52.71 -2.13
N TYR A 131 -3.57 -52.33 -1.80
CA TYR A 131 -3.32 -51.28 -0.81
C TYR A 131 -2.73 -50.04 -1.47
N VAL A 132 -3.12 -48.87 -0.94
CA VAL A 132 -2.64 -47.55 -1.39
C VAL A 132 -2.49 -46.62 -0.21
N ILE A 133 -1.82 -45.49 -0.44
CA ILE A 133 -1.71 -44.39 0.52
C ILE A 133 -2.85 -43.41 0.25
N LYS A 134 -3.84 -43.33 1.14
CA LYS A 134 -4.93 -42.38 1.06
C LYS A 134 -4.55 -41.06 1.76
N PRO A 135 -4.58 -39.92 1.05
CA PRO A 135 -4.38 -38.62 1.66
C PRO A 135 -5.62 -38.19 2.47
N ALA A 136 -5.39 -37.41 3.53
CA ALA A 136 -6.44 -36.68 4.20
C ALA A 136 -7.08 -35.68 3.22
N LYS A 137 -8.42 -35.65 3.19
CA LYS A 137 -9.16 -34.72 2.35
C LYS A 137 -9.23 -33.37 3.05
N VAL A 138 -8.43 -32.42 2.58
CA VAL A 138 -8.44 -31.05 3.09
C VAL A 138 -8.87 -30.11 1.97
N LYS A 139 -9.81 -29.21 2.29
CA LYS A 139 -10.28 -28.18 1.36
C LYS A 139 -9.61 -26.86 1.71
N VAL A 140 -9.09 -26.18 0.70
CA VAL A 140 -8.54 -24.83 0.85
C VAL A 140 -9.58 -23.84 0.37
N ASN A 141 -10.04 -22.94 1.25
CA ASN A 141 -10.99 -21.90 0.90
C ASN A 141 -10.25 -20.56 0.75
N LEU A 142 -10.10 -20.09 -0.48
CA LEU A 142 -9.61 -18.75 -0.78
C LEU A 142 -10.76 -17.74 -0.63
N LYS A 143 -10.65 -16.82 0.31
CA LYS A 143 -11.66 -15.79 0.57
C LYS A 143 -11.43 -14.53 -0.27
N ASP A 144 -12.53 -13.92 -0.71
CA ASP A 144 -12.62 -12.54 -1.21
C ASP A 144 -11.51 -12.13 -2.19
N ILE A 145 -11.36 -12.90 -3.27
CA ILE A 145 -10.40 -12.59 -4.35
C ILE A 145 -11.10 -11.85 -5.49
N ASP A 146 -10.57 -10.67 -5.83
CA ASP A 146 -11.09 -9.90 -6.97
C ASP A 146 -10.75 -10.60 -8.30
N LYS A 147 -11.58 -10.37 -9.32
CA LYS A 147 -11.46 -11.03 -10.64
C LYS A 147 -10.19 -10.64 -11.40
N ASP A 148 -9.60 -9.50 -11.09
CA ASP A 148 -8.40 -8.95 -11.74
C ASP A 148 -7.09 -9.35 -11.04
N VAL A 149 -7.17 -10.16 -9.98
CA VAL A 149 -5.98 -10.69 -9.28
C VAL A 149 -5.35 -11.83 -10.08
N VAL A 150 -4.05 -11.72 -10.31
CA VAL A 150 -3.23 -12.83 -10.82
C VAL A 150 -2.72 -13.65 -9.64
N LEU A 151 -3.10 -14.92 -9.60
CA LEU A 151 -2.67 -15.86 -8.59
C LEU A 151 -1.54 -16.75 -9.10
N SER A 152 -0.58 -17.06 -8.24
CA SER A 152 0.38 -18.13 -8.46
C SER A 152 0.53 -19.01 -7.22
N LEU A 153 0.68 -20.30 -7.44
CA LEU A 153 0.94 -21.29 -6.41
C LEU A 153 2.30 -21.95 -6.68
N ASN A 154 3.21 -21.91 -5.71
CA ASN A 154 4.59 -22.36 -5.86
C ASN A 154 5.26 -21.79 -7.12
N GLY A 155 5.00 -20.51 -7.42
CA GLY A 155 5.53 -19.80 -8.59
C GLY A 155 4.81 -20.08 -9.92
N LYS A 156 3.88 -21.04 -9.99
CA LYS A 156 3.11 -21.32 -11.22
C LYS A 156 1.79 -20.56 -11.20
N LYS A 157 1.47 -19.85 -12.29
CA LYS A 157 0.20 -19.12 -12.44
C LYS A 157 -0.98 -20.09 -12.40
N ILE A 158 -2.03 -19.76 -11.64
CA ILE A 158 -3.23 -20.58 -11.46
C ILE A 158 -4.52 -19.78 -11.64
N SER A 159 -5.61 -20.49 -11.91
CA SER A 159 -6.98 -19.96 -11.79
C SER A 159 -7.54 -20.22 -10.38
N PRO A 160 -8.50 -19.41 -9.90
CA PRO A 160 -9.18 -19.67 -8.63
C PRO A 160 -9.86 -21.05 -8.55
N SER A 161 -10.29 -21.62 -9.68
CA SER A 161 -10.92 -22.94 -9.73
C SER A 161 -10.01 -24.11 -9.31
N VAL A 162 -8.70 -23.88 -9.17
CA VAL A 162 -7.80 -24.88 -8.58
C VAL A 162 -8.17 -25.18 -7.12
N PHE A 163 -8.74 -24.20 -6.40
CA PHE A 163 -9.17 -24.35 -5.00
C PHE A 163 -10.45 -25.17 -4.82
N ASP A 164 -11.17 -25.49 -5.91
CA ASP A 164 -12.34 -26.39 -5.88
C ASP A 164 -11.95 -27.86 -5.75
N LYS A 165 -10.69 -28.19 -6.05
CA LYS A 165 -10.13 -29.54 -5.98
C LYS A 165 -9.41 -29.77 -4.65
N PRO A 166 -9.41 -30.99 -4.11
CA PRO A 166 -8.67 -31.30 -2.88
C PRO A 166 -7.17 -31.16 -3.12
N PHE A 167 -6.48 -30.66 -2.10
CA PHE A 167 -5.02 -30.55 -2.10
C PHE A 167 -4.42 -31.73 -1.35
N LEU A 168 -3.28 -32.21 -1.81
CA LEU A 168 -2.52 -33.18 -1.03
C LEU A 168 -1.91 -32.50 0.20
N PRO A 169 -1.79 -33.19 1.34
CA PRO A 169 -1.07 -32.68 2.50
C PRO A 169 0.35 -32.23 2.14
N GLY A 170 0.71 -31.03 2.60
CA GLY A 170 1.95 -30.35 2.23
C GLY A 170 1.90 -28.85 2.51
N VAL A 171 2.99 -28.15 2.21
CA VAL A 171 3.10 -26.70 2.32
C VAL A 171 3.15 -26.07 0.92
N TYR A 172 2.30 -25.08 0.68
CA TYR A 172 2.18 -24.37 -0.60
C TYR A 172 2.33 -22.85 -0.39
N GLU A 173 3.08 -22.17 -1.26
CA GLU A 173 3.16 -20.70 -1.28
C GLU A 173 2.15 -20.15 -2.27
N LEU A 174 1.17 -19.38 -1.78
CA LEU A 174 0.24 -18.63 -2.61
C LEU A 174 0.70 -17.18 -2.71
N THR A 175 0.88 -16.70 -3.93
CA THR A 175 1.15 -15.28 -4.22
C THR A 175 -0.02 -14.70 -4.99
N GLY A 176 -0.50 -13.53 -4.56
CA GLY A 176 -1.44 -12.72 -5.32
C GLY A 176 -0.78 -11.45 -5.83
N ILE A 177 -1.09 -11.06 -7.05
CA ILE A 177 -0.63 -9.82 -7.66
C ILE A 177 -1.85 -9.08 -8.19
N LYS A 178 -2.09 -7.86 -7.69
CA LYS A 178 -3.13 -6.97 -8.18
C LYS A 178 -2.51 -5.70 -8.75
N LYS A 179 -2.88 -5.37 -9.98
CA LYS A 179 -2.41 -4.17 -10.67
C LYS A 179 -3.46 -3.06 -10.56
N TYR A 180 -3.06 -1.94 -9.98
CA TYR A 180 -3.83 -0.70 -9.93
C TYR A 180 -3.32 0.28 -10.98
N LYS A 181 -4.03 1.40 -11.15
CA LYS A 181 -3.64 2.49 -12.05
C LYS A 181 -2.22 3.02 -11.73
N TRP A 182 -1.89 3.13 -10.44
CA TRP A 182 -0.68 3.80 -9.97
C TRP A 182 0.35 2.85 -9.34
N THR A 183 -0.03 1.62 -9.01
CA THR A 183 0.86 0.66 -8.34
C THR A 183 0.53 -0.78 -8.69
N THR A 184 1.41 -1.69 -8.33
CA THR A 184 1.15 -3.12 -8.27
C THR A 184 1.35 -3.57 -6.83
N VAL A 185 0.33 -4.19 -6.24
CA VAL A 185 0.39 -4.76 -4.90
C VAL A 185 0.58 -6.26 -5.04
N THR A 186 1.57 -6.79 -4.31
CA THR A 186 1.86 -8.22 -4.25
C THR A 186 1.79 -8.65 -2.80
N ASP A 187 1.03 -9.72 -2.54
CA ASP A 187 0.99 -10.35 -1.22
C ASP A 187 1.29 -11.84 -1.33
N LYS A 188 1.88 -12.40 -0.28
CA LYS A 188 2.33 -13.80 -0.20
C LYS A 188 1.88 -14.42 1.10
N THR A 189 1.29 -15.60 1.00
CA THR A 189 0.88 -16.39 2.16
C THR A 189 1.26 -17.86 2.00
N THR A 190 1.46 -18.53 3.13
CA THR A 190 1.80 -19.95 3.18
C THR A 190 0.58 -20.77 3.61
N ILE A 191 0.19 -21.72 2.79
CA ILE A 191 -0.92 -22.65 3.04
C ILE A 191 -0.34 -23.95 3.57
N ARG A 192 -0.82 -24.44 4.72
CA ARG A 192 -0.38 -25.71 5.31
C ARG A 192 -1.52 -26.71 5.31
N VAL A 193 -1.46 -27.66 4.38
CA VAL A 193 -2.48 -28.69 4.19
C VAL A 193 -2.08 -29.94 5.00
N GLY A 194 -2.99 -30.45 5.84
CA GLY A 194 -2.75 -31.64 6.67
C GLY A 194 -2.36 -31.35 8.12
N GLY A 195 -2.82 -30.22 8.68
CA GLY A 195 -2.80 -29.92 10.11
C GLY A 195 -4.09 -30.36 10.83
N ASP A 196 -4.41 -29.70 11.94
CA ASP A 196 -5.53 -30.05 12.83
C ASP A 196 -6.92 -29.74 12.24
N ASP A 197 -7.00 -28.90 11.20
CA ASP A 197 -8.26 -28.48 10.59
C ASP A 197 -8.48 -29.08 9.18
N PRO A 198 -9.68 -29.61 8.88
CA PRO A 198 -10.03 -30.15 7.55
C PRO A 198 -10.28 -29.06 6.50
N VAL A 199 -10.35 -27.78 6.91
CA VAL A 199 -10.58 -26.62 6.04
C VAL A 199 -9.60 -25.51 6.37
N GLU A 200 -8.71 -25.21 5.44
CA GLU A 200 -7.75 -24.10 5.57
C GLU A 200 -8.34 -22.85 4.91
N ASN A 201 -8.61 -21.79 5.70
CA ASN A 201 -9.06 -20.51 5.17
C ASN A 201 -7.86 -19.62 4.86
N VAL A 202 -7.78 -19.14 3.62
CA VAL A 202 -6.65 -18.35 3.13
C VAL A 202 -7.16 -17.02 2.59
N SER A 203 -6.46 -15.94 2.91
CA SER A 203 -6.74 -14.58 2.43
C SER A 203 -5.46 -13.89 1.99
N LEU A 204 -5.56 -12.98 1.02
CA LEU A 204 -4.48 -12.14 0.54
C LEU A 204 -4.85 -10.66 0.73
N SER A 205 -3.93 -9.88 1.28
CA SER A 205 -4.08 -8.44 1.47
C SER A 205 -3.53 -7.66 0.30
N LEU A 206 -4.32 -7.56 -0.77
CA LEU A 206 -3.92 -6.90 -2.04
C LEU A 206 -4.41 -5.46 -2.15
N LYS A 207 -4.68 -4.79 -1.02
CA LYS A 207 -5.11 -3.39 -0.98
C LYS A 207 -3.90 -2.46 -0.99
N GLY A 208 -3.95 -1.41 -1.80
CA GLY A 208 -3.02 -0.29 -1.69
C GLY A 208 -3.60 0.80 -0.78
N ASP A 209 -2.78 1.80 -0.47
CA ASP A 209 -3.17 2.94 0.35
C ASP A 209 -3.85 4.01 -0.52
N GLU A 210 -4.91 4.62 0.02
CA GLU A 210 -5.57 5.78 -0.55
C GLU A 210 -5.30 6.99 0.34
N LEU A 211 -5.15 8.16 -0.30
CA LEU A 211 -4.86 9.42 0.38
C LEU A 211 -5.92 10.46 0.01
N ASP A 212 -6.33 11.24 0.99
CA ASP A 212 -7.14 12.44 0.77
C ASP A 212 -6.20 13.62 0.52
N LEU A 213 -6.13 14.05 -0.74
CA LEU A 213 -5.35 15.20 -1.19
C LEU A 213 -6.24 16.40 -1.49
N SER A 214 -7.55 16.34 -1.24
CA SER A 214 -8.54 17.30 -1.74
C SER A 214 -8.39 18.74 -1.20
N LYS A 215 -7.59 18.93 -0.15
CA LYS A 215 -7.30 20.23 0.48
C LYS A 215 -5.83 20.64 0.42
N GLU A 216 -5.00 19.89 -0.29
CA GLU A 216 -3.57 20.17 -0.42
C GLU A 216 -3.33 21.10 -1.63
N PHE A 217 -3.76 22.36 -1.57
CA PHE A 217 -3.69 23.35 -2.68
C PHE A 217 -4.67 23.14 -3.85
N ILE A 218 -5.93 23.49 -3.65
CA ILE A 218 -7.00 23.45 -4.66
C ILE A 218 -6.55 24.07 -5.98
N GLY A 219 -6.82 23.34 -7.07
CA GLY A 219 -6.47 23.72 -8.45
C GLY A 219 -5.12 23.21 -8.93
N SER A 220 -4.24 22.74 -8.03
CA SER A 220 -2.95 22.15 -8.40
C SER A 220 -3.14 20.75 -9.02
N GLU A 221 -2.32 20.39 -10.00
CA GLU A 221 -2.29 19.05 -10.58
C GLU A 221 -1.49 18.09 -9.70
N ILE A 222 -2.04 16.89 -9.44
CA ILE A 222 -1.33 15.83 -8.74
C ILE A 222 -0.37 15.16 -9.75
N VAL A 223 0.90 15.06 -9.36
CA VAL A 223 1.97 14.39 -10.11
C VAL A 223 2.47 13.23 -9.27
N PHE A 224 2.51 12.03 -9.87
CA PHE A 224 2.96 10.82 -9.16
C PHE A 224 4.15 10.19 -9.88
N LYS A 225 5.26 9.98 -9.15
CA LYS A 225 6.51 9.45 -9.73
C LYS A 225 6.98 10.26 -10.94
N GLY A 226 6.81 11.57 -10.89
CA GLY A 226 7.18 12.53 -11.95
C GLY A 226 6.25 12.55 -13.16
N LYS A 227 5.12 11.80 -13.13
CA LYS A 227 4.14 11.79 -14.22
C LYS A 227 2.86 12.54 -13.81
N PRO A 228 2.38 13.49 -14.63
CA PRO A 228 1.07 14.12 -14.42
C PRO A 228 -0.02 13.06 -14.37
N THR A 229 -0.92 13.17 -13.40
CA THR A 229 -2.02 12.21 -13.23
C THR A 229 -3.30 12.64 -13.95
N GLY A 230 -3.38 13.92 -14.35
CA GLY A 230 -4.58 14.56 -14.86
C GLY A 230 -5.63 14.91 -13.80
N ILE A 231 -5.37 14.59 -12.53
CA ILE A 231 -6.28 14.87 -11.41
C ILE A 231 -5.87 16.19 -10.77
N LYS A 232 -6.82 17.10 -10.55
CA LYS A 232 -6.56 18.33 -9.80
C LYS A 232 -7.00 18.17 -8.34
N VAL A 233 -6.29 18.86 -7.46
CA VAL A 233 -6.68 18.99 -6.06
C VAL A 233 -8.00 19.74 -5.97
N GLY A 234 -8.95 19.16 -5.24
CA GLY A 234 -10.32 19.66 -5.11
C GLY A 234 -11.33 18.86 -5.95
N ASP A 235 -10.88 18.12 -6.97
CA ASP A 235 -11.72 17.19 -7.73
C ASP A 235 -12.13 16.00 -6.84
N ASP A 236 -13.26 15.35 -7.13
CA ASP A 236 -13.73 14.19 -6.35
C ASP A 236 -12.72 13.03 -6.32
N GLU A 237 -11.98 12.82 -7.42
CA GLU A 237 -10.90 11.82 -7.49
C GLU A 237 -9.74 12.12 -6.53
N SER A 238 -9.53 13.38 -6.15
CA SER A 238 -8.45 13.76 -5.21
C SER A 238 -8.73 13.39 -3.76
N LYS A 239 -10.00 13.15 -3.38
CA LYS A 239 -10.39 12.70 -2.03
C LYS A 239 -9.95 11.27 -1.71
N LYS A 240 -9.74 10.46 -2.76
CA LYS A 240 -9.33 9.05 -2.67
C LYS A 240 -8.24 8.76 -3.69
N PHE A 241 -7.21 9.59 -3.70
CA PHE A 241 -6.09 9.41 -4.60
C PHE A 241 -5.35 8.11 -4.26
N GLY A 242 -5.32 7.19 -5.21
CA GLY A 242 -4.73 5.87 -5.01
C GLY A 242 -5.42 4.81 -5.88
N PRO A 243 -5.24 3.52 -5.56
CA PRO A 243 -4.32 2.99 -4.54
C PRO A 243 -2.85 3.12 -4.92
N ILE A 244 -1.97 3.36 -3.93
CA ILE A 244 -0.50 3.40 -4.07
C ILE A 244 0.18 2.54 -3.00
N ASN A 245 1.50 2.31 -3.12
CA ASN A 245 2.27 1.76 -2.00
C ASN A 245 2.59 2.88 -1.00
N LYS A 246 2.49 2.61 0.31
CA LYS A 246 2.95 3.53 1.36
C LYS A 246 4.33 4.15 1.11
N LYS A 247 5.31 3.34 0.69
CA LYS A 247 6.68 3.79 0.39
C LYS A 247 6.78 4.76 -0.80
N ASP A 248 5.73 4.88 -1.61
CA ASP A 248 5.69 5.76 -2.77
C ASP A 248 4.92 7.07 -2.46
N GLU A 249 4.41 7.27 -1.24
CA GLU A 249 3.73 8.51 -0.83
C GLU A 249 4.62 9.75 -0.99
N GLU A 250 5.92 9.63 -0.63
CA GLU A 250 6.94 10.68 -0.85
C GLU A 250 7.13 11.08 -2.33
N LYS A 251 6.63 10.25 -3.27
CA LYS A 251 6.74 10.48 -4.71
C LYS A 251 5.53 11.22 -5.27
N ILE A 252 4.59 11.62 -4.42
CA ILE A 252 3.52 12.54 -4.76
C ILE A 252 4.07 13.97 -4.74
N GLN A 253 3.79 14.69 -5.81
CA GLN A 253 4.14 16.08 -6.00
C GLN A 253 2.89 16.83 -6.43
N LEU A 254 2.85 18.12 -6.12
CA LEU A 254 1.80 19.02 -6.60
C LEU A 254 2.41 19.97 -7.60
N LYS A 255 1.80 20.10 -8.77
CA LYS A 255 2.20 21.03 -9.81
C LYS A 255 1.18 22.15 -9.91
N THR A 256 1.62 23.39 -9.96
CA THR A 256 0.75 24.56 -10.06
C THR A 256 1.30 25.59 -11.03
N ASP A 257 0.39 26.42 -11.53
CA ASP A 257 0.66 27.58 -12.39
C ASP A 257 0.41 28.90 -11.63
N PHE A 258 0.40 28.88 -10.29
CA PHE A 258 0.28 30.10 -9.51
C PHE A 258 1.38 31.11 -9.89
N PRO A 259 1.08 32.42 -9.94
CA PRO A 259 2.07 33.43 -10.23
C PRO A 259 3.22 33.36 -9.22
N TRP A 260 4.43 33.57 -9.74
CA TRP A 260 5.65 33.74 -8.96
C TRP A 260 6.16 32.46 -8.27
N VAL A 261 5.64 31.28 -8.59
CA VAL A 261 6.27 30.03 -8.17
C VAL A 261 7.53 29.78 -9.01
N LYS A 262 8.67 29.48 -8.38
CA LYS A 262 9.96 29.27 -9.08
C LYS A 262 9.96 28.01 -9.96
N ASP A 263 9.58 26.87 -9.39
CA ASP A 263 9.69 25.56 -10.06
C ASP A 263 8.32 24.97 -10.45
N GLY A 264 7.23 25.66 -10.11
CA GLY A 264 5.85 25.17 -10.26
C GLY A 264 5.52 23.89 -9.48
N ILE A 265 6.46 23.32 -8.71
CA ILE A 265 6.34 21.99 -8.10
C ILE A 265 6.56 22.08 -6.59
N SER A 266 5.67 21.42 -5.84
CA SER A 266 5.82 21.15 -4.42
C SER A 266 5.96 19.65 -4.19
N LYS A 267 6.84 19.27 -3.26
CA LYS A 267 7.04 17.89 -2.81
C LYS A 267 6.53 17.76 -1.39
N LEU A 268 6.23 16.52 -0.99
CA LEU A 268 5.92 16.22 0.40
C LEU A 268 7.09 16.69 1.28
N ASN A 269 6.78 17.45 2.32
CA ASN A 269 7.75 18.04 3.22
C ASN A 269 7.75 17.27 4.55
N ASP A 270 8.87 16.61 4.86
CA ASP A 270 9.07 15.90 6.12
C ASP A 270 9.41 16.85 7.29
N GLN A 271 9.71 18.12 7.01
CA GLN A 271 10.05 19.08 8.04
C GLN A 271 8.78 19.59 8.74
N LYS A 272 8.80 19.62 10.08
CA LYS A 272 7.83 20.33 10.93
C LYS A 272 7.97 21.84 10.69
N ASN A 273 7.51 22.32 9.54
CA ASN A 273 7.48 23.74 9.27
C ASN A 273 6.26 24.31 9.95
N ASN A 274 6.49 24.98 11.09
CA ASN A 274 5.48 25.78 11.74
C ASN A 274 5.05 26.88 10.76
N SER A 275 3.85 26.76 10.23
CA SER A 275 3.12 27.94 9.75
C SER A 275 2.97 28.93 10.92
N LEU A 276 2.75 30.21 10.62
CA LEU A 276 2.34 31.20 11.62
C LEU A 276 1.12 30.75 12.44
N PHE A 277 0.38 29.73 11.97
CA PHE A 277 -0.79 29.14 12.61
C PHE A 277 -0.55 27.74 13.24
N GLY A 278 0.69 27.29 13.38
CA GLY A 278 1.04 26.10 14.17
C GLY A 278 0.62 24.74 13.58
N LYS A 279 0.14 24.69 12.32
CA LYS A 279 -0.14 23.43 11.61
C LYS A 279 1.06 22.98 10.76
N GLN A 280 1.34 21.68 10.78
CA GLN A 280 2.29 21.07 9.85
C GLN A 280 1.72 21.12 8.43
N GLN A 281 2.44 21.79 7.54
CA GLN A 281 2.08 21.87 6.12
C GLN A 281 2.79 20.74 5.37
N LYS A 282 2.00 19.86 4.73
CA LYS A 282 2.54 18.72 3.97
C LYS A 282 3.21 19.14 2.67
N TYR A 283 2.72 20.21 2.05
CA TYR A 283 3.24 20.76 0.81
C TYR A 283 3.48 22.28 0.95
N MET A 284 4.46 22.78 0.22
CA MET A 284 4.83 24.20 0.19
C MET A 284 5.49 24.55 -1.15
N PHE A 285 5.17 25.73 -1.70
CA PHE A 285 5.81 26.24 -2.92
C PHE A 285 6.79 27.37 -2.59
N LYS A 286 7.96 27.32 -3.24
CA LYS A 286 8.94 28.41 -3.22
C LYS A 286 8.54 29.49 -4.22
N VAL A 287 8.86 30.74 -3.88
CA VAL A 287 8.46 31.91 -4.66
C VAL A 287 9.64 32.67 -5.25
N ASP A 288 9.35 33.44 -6.29
CA ASP A 288 10.17 34.47 -6.88
C ASP A 288 10.16 35.70 -5.97
N GLU A 289 11.21 35.80 -5.16
CA GLU A 289 11.33 36.77 -4.07
C GLU A 289 11.31 38.22 -4.59
N GLU A 290 11.81 38.49 -5.80
CA GLU A 290 11.83 39.82 -6.39
C GLU A 290 10.41 40.29 -6.75
N LYS A 291 9.61 39.41 -7.37
CA LYS A 291 8.20 39.71 -7.71
C LYS A 291 7.35 39.87 -6.45
N VAL A 292 7.55 39.01 -5.46
CA VAL A 292 6.86 39.13 -4.17
C VAL A 292 7.27 40.42 -3.45
N ASN A 293 8.54 40.81 -3.51
CA ASN A 293 9.02 42.08 -2.95
C ASN A 293 8.39 43.30 -3.65
N GLN A 294 8.29 43.29 -4.98
CA GLN A 294 7.60 44.37 -5.71
C GLN A 294 6.12 44.47 -5.29
N PHE A 295 5.44 43.34 -5.15
CA PHE A 295 4.06 43.29 -4.67
C PHE A 295 3.92 43.82 -3.23
N PHE A 296 4.78 43.35 -2.33
CA PHE A 296 4.85 43.79 -0.92
C PHE A 296 5.10 45.30 -0.81
N HIS A 297 6.11 45.81 -1.53
CA HIS A 297 6.44 47.23 -1.56
C HIS A 297 5.29 48.08 -2.13
N THR A 298 4.65 47.62 -3.21
CA THR A 298 3.50 48.31 -3.82
C THR A 298 2.35 48.42 -2.82
N PHE A 299 2.00 47.33 -2.14
CA PHE A 299 0.97 47.36 -1.11
C PHE A 299 1.31 48.35 0.02
N LEU A 300 2.56 48.37 0.50
CA LEU A 300 2.97 49.29 1.56
C LEU A 300 2.88 50.76 1.14
N LYS A 301 3.15 51.05 -0.14
CA LYS A 301 2.97 52.38 -0.72
C LYS A 301 1.49 52.74 -0.78
N GLU A 302 0.65 51.85 -1.30
CA GLU A 302 -0.81 52.02 -1.30
C GLU A 302 -1.36 52.25 0.12
N TYR A 303 -0.84 51.52 1.11
CA TYR A 303 -1.22 51.67 2.52
C TYR A 303 -0.86 53.05 3.07
N GLY A 304 0.34 53.55 2.79
CA GLY A 304 0.75 54.91 3.18
C GLY A 304 -0.05 56.00 2.48
N ASP A 305 -0.30 55.85 1.18
CA ASP A 305 -1.10 56.77 0.37
C ASP A 305 -2.57 56.80 0.85
N ALA A 306 -3.16 55.64 1.11
CA ALA A 306 -4.52 55.48 1.64
C ALA A 306 -4.65 56.10 3.04
N SER A 307 -3.66 55.86 3.89
CA SER A 307 -3.56 56.45 5.21
C SER A 307 -3.46 57.98 5.16
N THR A 308 -2.60 58.53 4.31
CA THR A 308 -2.45 59.99 4.18
C THR A 308 -3.73 60.66 3.68
N LYS A 309 -4.40 60.03 2.69
CA LYS A 309 -5.65 60.51 2.10
C LYS A 309 -6.90 60.18 2.91
N GLN A 310 -6.79 59.30 3.92
CA GLN A 310 -7.93 58.74 4.65
C GLN A 310 -9.00 58.14 3.69
N SER A 311 -8.55 57.42 2.67
CA SER A 311 -9.40 56.89 1.60
C SER A 311 -8.95 55.50 1.16
N ILE A 312 -9.89 54.67 0.71
CA ILE A 312 -9.60 53.33 0.16
C ILE A 312 -9.20 53.35 -1.31
N GLU A 313 -9.36 54.47 -2.03
CA GLU A 313 -9.06 54.58 -3.46
C GLU A 313 -7.63 54.14 -3.86
N PRO A 314 -6.58 54.39 -3.05
CA PRO A 314 -5.23 53.96 -3.42
C PRO A 314 -5.04 52.45 -3.46
N PHE A 315 -5.90 51.65 -2.80
CA PHE A 315 -5.74 50.21 -2.75
C PHE A 315 -6.15 49.54 -4.07
N LYS A 316 -5.17 48.96 -4.78
CA LYS A 316 -5.38 48.17 -6.01
C LYS A 316 -4.99 46.70 -5.83
N THR A 317 -4.10 46.43 -4.88
CA THR A 317 -3.50 45.11 -4.61
C THR A 317 -4.26 44.26 -3.58
N VAL A 318 -5.39 44.75 -3.06
CA VAL A 318 -6.08 44.13 -1.92
C VAL A 318 -7.44 43.53 -2.31
N THR A 319 -7.96 42.62 -1.48
CA THR A 319 -9.33 42.08 -1.63
C THR A 319 -10.39 43.10 -1.24
N GLU A 320 -11.61 42.97 -1.76
CA GLU A 320 -12.73 43.83 -1.36
C GLU A 320 -13.05 43.72 0.14
N LYS A 321 -12.86 42.53 0.74
CA LYS A 321 -12.96 42.33 2.20
C LYS A 321 -12.03 43.31 2.93
N TYR A 322 -10.77 43.38 2.54
CA TYR A 322 -9.80 44.25 3.19
C TYR A 322 -10.09 45.74 2.93
N LYS A 323 -10.51 46.12 1.72
CA LYS A 323 -10.96 47.49 1.43
C LYS A 323 -12.10 47.92 2.35
N ASN A 324 -13.12 47.09 2.49
CA ASN A 324 -14.28 47.39 3.34
C ASN A 324 -13.87 47.56 4.80
N GLN A 325 -13.00 46.69 5.33
CA GLN A 325 -12.45 46.84 6.68
C GLN A 325 -11.72 48.18 6.87
N LYS A 326 -10.96 48.63 5.87
CA LYS A 326 -10.28 49.94 5.93
C LYS A 326 -11.22 51.12 5.75
N ALA A 327 -12.25 51.01 4.92
CA ALA A 327 -13.28 52.04 4.78
C ALA A 327 -13.98 52.29 6.13
N GLU A 328 -14.36 51.23 6.84
CA GLU A 328 -14.96 51.32 8.18
C GLU A 328 -14.00 51.93 9.20
N SER A 329 -12.71 51.58 9.14
CA SER A 329 -11.68 52.15 10.00
C SER A 329 -11.51 53.67 9.78
N TYR A 330 -11.45 54.12 8.52
CA TYR A 330 -11.36 55.55 8.21
C TYR A 330 -12.64 56.32 8.60
N ALA A 331 -13.82 55.75 8.35
CA ALA A 331 -15.09 56.35 8.76
C ALA A 331 -15.21 56.45 10.30
N SER A 332 -14.64 55.49 11.02
CA SER A 332 -14.61 55.52 12.49
C SER A 332 -13.59 56.55 13.01
N ALA A 333 -12.42 56.66 12.39
CA ALA A 333 -11.43 57.67 12.73
C ALA A 333 -11.95 59.10 12.47
N ALA A 334 -12.70 59.32 11.38
CA ALA A 334 -13.33 60.61 11.09
C ALA A 334 -14.35 61.04 12.15
N ARG A 335 -14.96 60.10 12.88
CA ARG A 335 -15.89 60.36 13.98
C ARG A 335 -15.19 60.48 15.34
N ASN A 336 -13.93 60.06 15.45
CA ASN A 336 -13.18 60.08 16.70
C ASN A 336 -12.41 61.38 16.85
N THR A 337 -12.83 62.24 17.78
CA THR A 337 -12.18 63.52 18.06
C THR A 337 -10.98 63.41 19.01
N TRP A 338 -10.74 62.24 19.61
CA TRP A 338 -9.74 62.04 20.66
C TRP A 338 -8.36 61.65 20.14
N SER A 339 -8.26 61.16 18.90
CA SER A 339 -7.00 60.75 18.29
C SER A 339 -6.97 61.13 16.82
N GLU A 340 -5.91 61.82 16.40
CA GLU A 340 -5.67 62.04 14.98
C GLU A 340 -5.39 60.70 14.29
N PRO A 341 -5.92 60.48 13.08
CA PRO A 341 -5.63 59.26 12.36
C PRO A 341 -4.15 59.20 11.99
N TRP A 342 -3.59 58.00 12.04
CA TRP A 342 -2.22 57.76 11.57
C TRP A 342 -2.10 58.20 10.09
N LYS A 343 -0.98 58.85 9.75
CA LYS A 343 -0.60 59.28 8.40
C LYS A 343 0.88 59.03 8.22
N GLY A 344 1.26 58.38 7.12
CA GLY A 344 2.66 58.08 6.85
C GLY A 344 2.93 57.86 5.38
N THR A 345 4.02 58.42 4.88
CA THR A 345 4.49 58.21 3.50
C THR A 345 5.59 57.15 3.51
N LEU A 346 5.51 56.13 2.65
CA LEU A 346 6.49 55.06 2.63
C LEU A 346 7.86 55.63 2.24
N VAL A 347 8.90 55.30 3.01
CA VAL A 347 10.30 55.63 2.70
C VAL A 347 11.02 54.40 2.21
N LYS A 348 10.83 53.25 2.88
CA LYS A 348 11.56 52.02 2.60
C LYS A 348 10.78 50.80 3.09
N SER A 349 10.87 49.70 2.36
CA SER A 349 10.36 48.39 2.78
C SER A 349 11.49 47.39 2.94
N TYR A 350 11.28 46.42 3.82
CA TYR A 350 12.21 45.34 4.12
C TYR A 350 11.43 44.03 4.14
N LEU A 351 11.48 43.25 3.06
CA LEU A 351 10.80 41.96 2.99
C LEU A 351 11.71 40.85 3.53
N ASN A 352 11.27 40.10 4.56
CA ASN A 352 12.03 38.98 5.09
C ASN A 352 11.95 37.78 4.16
N LYS A 353 13.06 37.42 3.51
CA LYS A 353 13.11 36.34 2.51
C LYS A 353 12.99 34.93 3.12
N GLU A 354 13.29 34.78 4.41
CA GLU A 354 13.26 33.48 5.10
C GLU A 354 11.83 32.98 5.37
N VAL A 355 10.84 33.88 5.32
CA VAL A 355 9.43 33.57 5.63
C VAL A 355 8.58 33.43 4.36
N LEU A 356 9.12 33.76 3.18
CA LEU A 356 8.38 33.78 1.92
C LEU A 356 8.02 32.38 1.41
N LYS A 357 6.73 32.07 1.44
CA LYS A 357 6.21 30.77 1.02
C LYS A 357 4.74 30.86 0.65
N ILE A 358 4.30 29.93 -0.20
CA ILE A 358 2.87 29.69 -0.42
C ILE A 358 2.48 28.41 0.32
N LEU A 359 1.46 28.55 1.17
CA LEU A 359 0.86 27.50 1.99
C LEU A 359 -0.59 27.24 1.58
N SER A 360 -1.15 26.12 2.04
CA SER A 360 -2.59 25.84 1.93
C SER A 360 -3.29 26.21 3.23
N ASN A 361 -4.46 26.85 3.13
CA ASN A 361 -5.31 27.12 4.30
C ASN A 361 -6.22 25.93 4.64
N ASP A 362 -7.01 26.05 5.70
CA ASP A 362 -7.90 24.98 6.18
C ASP A 362 -8.97 24.53 5.16
N LYS A 363 -9.26 25.38 4.18
CA LYS A 363 -10.18 25.12 3.09
C LYS A 363 -9.49 24.64 1.82
N GLY A 364 -8.16 24.57 1.82
CA GLY A 364 -7.34 24.13 0.70
C GLY A 364 -6.89 25.25 -0.25
N TYR A 365 -7.22 26.50 0.03
CA TYR A 365 -6.85 27.61 -0.85
C TYR A 365 -5.41 28.06 -0.60
N PRO A 366 -4.67 28.41 -1.66
CA PRO A 366 -3.30 28.87 -1.54
C PRO A 366 -3.24 30.27 -0.89
N ILE A 367 -2.33 30.44 0.07
CA ILE A 367 -2.01 31.67 0.78
C ILE A 367 -0.53 31.97 0.60
N LEU A 368 -0.22 33.18 0.13
CA LEU A 368 1.14 33.72 0.16
C LEU A 368 1.36 34.46 1.48
N GLU A 369 2.22 33.92 2.34
CA GLU A 369 2.64 34.54 3.60
C GLU A 369 3.86 35.45 3.36
N MET A 370 3.79 36.69 3.87
CA MET A 370 4.86 37.67 3.80
C MET A 370 5.05 38.33 5.15
N GLU A 371 6.30 38.45 5.60
CA GLU A 371 6.67 39.19 6.79
C GLU A 371 7.80 40.15 6.49
N GLY A 372 7.84 41.29 7.18
CA GLY A 372 8.86 42.29 6.96
C GLY A 372 8.71 43.50 7.86
N LYS A 373 9.39 44.58 7.47
CA LYS A 373 9.26 45.89 8.08
C LYS A 373 8.97 46.96 7.04
N ALA A 374 8.37 48.06 7.47
CA ALA A 374 8.13 49.24 6.66
C ALA A 374 8.56 50.50 7.42
N LYS A 375 9.40 51.32 6.80
CA LYS A 375 9.79 52.63 7.29
C LYS A 375 8.89 53.68 6.64
N TYR A 376 8.15 54.41 7.47
CA TYR A 376 7.29 55.51 7.05
C TYR A 376 7.82 56.83 7.59
N HIS A 377 7.76 57.85 6.75
CA HIS A 377 7.92 59.24 7.15
C HIS A 377 6.60 59.76 7.70
N LEU A 378 6.61 60.20 8.96
CA LEU A 378 5.44 60.71 9.66
C LEU A 378 5.52 62.24 9.71
N PRO A 379 4.49 62.97 9.22
CA PRO A 379 4.46 64.42 9.31
C PRO A 379 4.29 64.88 10.76
N VAL A 380 4.53 66.17 11.01
CA VAL A 380 4.24 66.79 12.31
C VAL A 380 2.79 66.51 12.72
N GLN A 381 2.60 65.98 13.93
CA GLN A 381 1.31 65.77 14.57
C GLN A 381 1.21 66.65 15.82
N LYS A 382 0.00 66.79 16.36
CA LYS A 382 -0.28 67.65 17.53
C LYS A 382 0.66 67.43 18.73
N TYR A 383 1.15 66.20 18.92
CA TYR A 383 2.00 65.82 20.06
C TYR A 383 3.32 65.12 19.66
N SER A 384 3.65 65.07 18.36
CA SER A 384 4.88 64.41 17.90
C SER A 384 5.54 65.24 16.79
N PRO A 385 6.87 65.46 16.87
CA PRO A 385 7.59 66.03 15.75
C PRO A 385 7.56 65.09 14.55
N GLU A 386 7.86 65.66 13.39
CA GLU A 386 8.16 64.93 12.16
C GLU A 386 9.32 63.95 12.39
N LYS A 387 9.15 62.71 11.94
CA LYS A 387 10.15 61.66 12.12
C LYS A 387 9.90 60.51 11.16
N ASP A 388 10.95 59.72 10.94
CA ASP A 388 10.78 58.39 10.38
C ASP A 388 10.52 57.36 11.48
N ALA A 389 9.64 56.41 11.21
CA ALA A 389 9.31 55.31 12.10
C ALA A 389 9.25 53.99 11.35
N VAL A 390 9.76 52.92 11.96
CA VAL A 390 9.77 51.57 11.39
C VAL A 390 8.72 50.70 12.08
N TYR A 391 7.94 49.96 11.32
CA TYR A 391 6.89 49.07 11.84
C TYR A 391 7.08 47.65 11.31
N ASN A 392 6.84 46.64 12.15
CA ASN A 392 6.72 45.28 11.65
C ASN A 392 5.41 45.13 10.87
N VAL A 393 5.48 44.34 9.80
CA VAL A 393 4.35 44.10 8.91
C VAL A 393 4.25 42.60 8.63
N LYS A 394 3.04 42.07 8.78
CA LYS A 394 2.67 40.71 8.34
C LYS A 394 1.51 40.80 7.37
N LEU A 395 1.64 40.18 6.21
CA LEU A 395 0.63 40.19 5.16
C LEU A 395 0.32 38.76 4.71
N ASN A 396 -0.97 38.48 4.52
CA ASN A 396 -1.43 37.28 3.84
C ASN A 396 -2.15 37.68 2.56
N ALA A 397 -1.70 37.15 1.42
CA ALA A 397 -2.39 37.29 0.16
C ALA A 397 -3.13 36.00 -0.20
N LEU A 398 -4.37 36.14 -0.68
CA LEU A 398 -5.13 35.06 -1.28
C LEU A 398 -4.94 35.07 -2.79
N TYR A 399 -4.92 33.89 -3.39
CA TYR A 399 -4.97 33.77 -4.84
C TYR A 399 -6.39 33.96 -5.34
N ASP A 400 -6.60 34.97 -6.17
CA ASP A 400 -7.81 35.18 -6.93
C ASP A 400 -7.73 34.32 -8.20
N THR A 401 -8.55 33.28 -8.27
CA THR A 401 -8.55 32.32 -9.39
C THR A 401 -9.05 32.94 -10.70
N ASP A 402 -9.96 33.90 -10.62
CA ASP A 402 -10.59 34.52 -11.78
C ASP A 402 -9.64 35.53 -12.41
N GLN A 403 -8.99 36.35 -11.58
CA GLN A 403 -7.99 37.33 -12.02
C GLN A 403 -6.58 36.73 -12.19
N LYS A 404 -6.38 35.49 -11.77
CA LYS A 404 -5.08 34.79 -11.71
C LYS A 404 -4.00 35.63 -11.02
N ALA A 405 -4.36 36.31 -9.94
CA ALA A 405 -3.50 37.28 -9.26
C ALA A 405 -3.57 37.13 -7.74
N TRP A 406 -2.49 37.51 -7.06
CA TRP A 406 -2.47 37.59 -5.61
C TRP A 406 -3.11 38.89 -5.14
N LYS A 407 -3.95 38.81 -4.11
CA LYS A 407 -4.63 39.95 -3.48
C LYS A 407 -4.40 39.91 -1.97
N ILE A 408 -3.92 41.01 -1.39
CA ILE A 408 -3.74 41.14 0.05
C ILE A 408 -5.11 41.06 0.73
N ASN A 409 -5.26 40.10 1.64
CA ASN A 409 -6.52 39.82 2.32
C ASN A 409 -6.47 40.19 3.80
N GLU A 410 -5.31 39.98 4.45
CA GLU A 410 -5.11 40.26 5.87
C GLU A 410 -3.77 40.94 6.07
N VAL A 411 -3.77 41.91 6.98
CA VAL A 411 -2.64 42.79 7.25
C VAL A 411 -2.58 43.05 8.74
N SER A 412 -1.41 42.80 9.33
CA SER A 412 -1.06 43.23 10.66
C SER A 412 0.12 44.18 10.57
N VAL A 413 -0.06 45.40 11.07
CA VAL A 413 1.01 46.37 11.24
C VAL A 413 1.07 46.69 12.73
N ASP A 414 2.26 46.64 13.31
CA ASP A 414 2.43 46.96 14.73
C ASP A 414 1.95 48.38 15.03
N THR A 415 1.30 48.54 16.18
CA THR A 415 0.79 49.85 16.62
C THR A 415 1.91 50.79 17.07
N PHE A 416 3.05 50.23 17.49
CA PHE A 416 4.20 50.99 17.97
C PHE A 416 5.38 50.85 17.01
N ALA A 417 6.14 51.93 16.89
CA ALA A 417 7.39 51.91 16.14
C ALA A 417 8.39 50.96 16.80
N THR A 418 9.18 50.32 15.96
CA THR A 418 10.22 49.36 16.31
C THR A 418 11.57 49.87 15.88
N GLU A 419 12.63 49.21 16.34
CA GLU A 419 13.99 49.53 15.91
C GLU A 419 14.19 49.24 14.42
N GLU A 420 15.08 50.04 13.80
CA GLU A 420 15.57 49.75 12.45
C GLU A 420 16.24 48.38 12.38
N ILE A 421 16.40 47.86 11.17
CA ILE A 421 17.06 46.57 10.97
C ILE A 421 18.54 46.71 11.34
N ASN A 422 19.02 45.81 12.20
CA ASN A 422 20.43 45.75 12.54
C ASN A 422 21.24 45.42 11.27
N LYS A 423 22.38 46.09 11.07
CA LYS A 423 23.28 45.82 9.92
C LYS A 423 23.62 44.34 9.76
N ASN A 424 23.74 43.60 10.86
CA ASN A 424 24.05 42.17 10.84
C ASN A 424 22.88 41.30 10.34
N GLU A 425 21.67 41.85 10.26
CA GLU A 425 20.46 41.16 9.81
C GLU A 425 20.00 41.58 8.41
N GLU A 426 20.60 42.61 7.80
CA GLU A 426 20.21 43.10 6.47
C GLU A 426 20.22 42.00 5.41
N GLY A 427 21.12 41.02 5.53
CA GLY A 427 21.19 39.87 4.62
C GLY A 427 19.92 39.00 4.60
N LYS A 428 19.04 39.09 5.61
CA LYS A 428 17.75 38.38 5.66
C LYS A 428 16.64 39.09 4.88
N TYR A 429 16.85 40.35 4.51
CA TYR A 429 15.81 41.19 3.93
C TYR A 429 16.11 41.58 2.48
N ILE A 430 15.07 41.69 1.67
CA ILE A 430 15.10 42.44 0.41
C ILE A 430 14.69 43.87 0.74
N ILE A 431 15.59 44.82 0.50
CA ILE A 431 15.40 46.23 0.86
C ILE A 431 15.01 47.01 -0.39
N THR A 432 13.94 47.81 -0.30
CA THR A 432 13.46 48.63 -1.42
C THR A 432 13.10 50.02 -0.95
N ASN A 433 13.72 51.02 -1.56
CA ASN A 433 13.41 52.43 -1.30
C ASN A 433 12.15 52.83 -2.07
N ALA A 434 11.32 53.68 -1.47
CA ALA A 434 10.29 54.38 -2.21
C ALA A 434 10.97 55.38 -3.16
N GLN A 435 10.55 55.38 -4.43
CA GLN A 435 10.94 56.38 -5.42
C GLN A 435 10.07 57.61 -5.35
#